data_AF-A0A0M2V192-F1
#
_entry.id   AF-A0A0M2V192-F1
#
_cell.length_a   1.000
_cell.length_b   1.000
_cell.length_c   1.000
_cell.angle_alpha   90.00
_cell.angle_beta   90.00
_cell.angle_gamma   90.00
#
_symmetry.space_group_name_H-M   'P 1'
#
loop_
_entity.id
_entity.type
_entity.pdbx_description
1 polymer ?
#
loop_
_entity_poly.entity_id
_entity_poly.type
_entity_poly.pdbx_seq_one_letter_code
_entity_poly.pdbx_strand_id
1 'polypeptide(L)'
;MIQGIFGLAALIGIAWTMSETRWKVRFRDIPVRLAVQFIVAAIIIRVSVFKEFFHLLSKVALSLEEATQAGTSFVFGYLGGGALPFDEKTPGSSFIFALQALPLVLVISALSSLLFY
;
A
#
# COMPACT_ATOMS: atom_id res chain seq x y z
N MET A 1 5.88 13.62 -20.95
CA MET A 1 7.30 13.32 -20.64
C MET A 1 7.99 14.47 -19.91
N ILE A 2 7.88 15.71 -20.38
CA ILE A 2 8.51 16.90 -19.76
C ILE A 2 8.05 17.11 -18.30
N GLN A 3 6.76 16.87 -18.00
CA GLN A 3 6.23 16.96 -16.63
C GLN A 3 6.92 16.02 -15.64
N GLY A 4 7.32 14.81 -16.04
CA GLY A 4 7.98 13.84 -15.15
C GLY A 4 9.40 14.26 -14.79
N ILE A 5 10.14 14.79 -15.77
CA ILE A 5 11.49 15.32 -15.56
C ILE A 5 11.44 16.56 -14.67
N PHE A 6 10.48 17.46 -14.94
CA PHE A 6 10.29 18.66 -14.13
C PHE A 6 9.89 18.33 -12.69
N GLY A 7 8.96 17.38 -12.49
CA GLY A 7 8.56 16.92 -11.17
C GLY A 7 9.72 16.33 -10.38
N LEU A 8 10.56 15.51 -11.02
CA LEU A 8 11.75 14.95 -10.39
C LEU A 8 12.76 16.04 -9.99
N ALA A 9 13.02 16.99 -10.87
CA ALA A 9 13.91 18.13 -10.58
C ALA A 9 13.36 18.98 -9.42
N ALA A 10 12.05 19.22 -9.39
CA ALA A 10 11.39 19.96 -8.30
C ALA A 10 11.51 19.22 -6.96
N LEU A 11 11.30 17.90 -6.93
CA LEU A 11 11.44 17.09 -5.71
C LEU A 11 12.88 17.09 -5.18
N ILE A 12 13.88 16.97 -6.07
CA ILE A 12 15.30 17.08 -5.69
C ILE A 12 15.60 18.48 -5.15
N GLY A 13 15.05 19.53 -5.77
CA GLY A 13 15.18 20.92 -5.33
C GLY A 13 14.59 21.15 -3.94
N ILE A 14 13.37 20.67 -3.69
CA ILE A 14 12.71 20.76 -2.38
C ILE A 14 13.52 20.03 -1.31
N ALA A 15 13.95 18.80 -1.59
CA ALA A 15 14.78 18.02 -0.67
C ALA A 15 16.11 18.73 -0.34
N TRP A 16 16.71 19.41 -1.32
CA TRP A 16 17.93 20.21 -1.10
C TRP A 16 17.66 21.45 -0.25
N THR A 17 16.54 22.16 -0.46
CA THR A 17 16.17 23.34 0.35
C THR A 17 15.85 23.00 1.80
N MET A 18 15.29 21.81 2.06
CA MET A 18 15.02 21.32 3.42
C MET A 18 16.24 20.71 4.10
N SER A 19 17.36 20.54 3.38
CA SER A 19 18.57 19.93 3.94
C SER A 19 19.30 20.86 4.89
N GLU A 20 19.48 20.41 6.13
CA GLU A 20 20.16 21.13 7.20
C GLU A 20 21.62 21.49 6.85
N THR A 21 22.31 20.65 6.06
CA THR A 21 23.64 20.95 5.53
C THR A 21 23.68 20.89 4.01
N ARG A 22 22.90 21.75 3.35
CA ARG A 22 22.83 21.92 1.88
C ARG A 22 24.18 21.97 1.14
N TRP A 23 25.26 22.36 1.84
CA TRP A 23 26.63 22.47 1.30
C TRP A 23 27.45 21.17 1.36
N LYS A 24 27.07 20.20 2.21
CA LYS A 24 27.72 18.88 2.29
C LYS A 24 27.07 17.85 1.36
N VAL A 25 26.02 18.24 0.63
CA VAL A 25 25.34 17.36 -0.32
C VAL A 25 26.30 17.02 -1.46
N ARG A 26 26.63 15.73 -1.57
CA ARG A 26 27.48 15.21 -2.64
C ARG A 26 26.65 15.09 -3.91
N PHE A 27 26.63 16.13 -4.74
CA PHE A 27 25.89 16.15 -6.01
C PHE A 27 26.26 15.00 -6.95
N ARG A 28 27.45 14.41 -6.79
CA ARG A 28 27.87 13.20 -7.53
C ARG A 28 27.06 11.95 -7.19
N ASP A 29 26.50 11.87 -5.98
CA ASP A 29 25.76 10.68 -5.53
C ASP A 29 24.30 10.71 -6.01
N ILE A 30 23.76 11.89 -6.32
CA ILE A 30 22.38 12.08 -6.81
C ILE A 30 22.11 11.28 -8.10
N PRO A 31 22.89 11.43 -9.20
CA PRO A 31 22.63 10.68 -10.42
C PRO A 31 22.82 9.17 -10.23
N VAL A 32 23.74 8.74 -9.36
CA VAL A 32 23.96 7.31 -9.07
C VAL A 32 22.74 6.70 -8.38
N ARG A 33 22.24 7.35 -7.33
CA ARG A 33 21.03 6.87 -6.62
C ARG A 33 19.81 6.87 -7.52
N LEU A 34 19.68 7.91 -8.35
CA LEU A 34 18.60 8.03 -9.30
C LEU A 34 18.67 6.93 -10.38
N ALA A 35 19.87 6.63 -10.89
CA ALA A 35 20.07 5.52 -11.82
C ALA A 35 19.68 4.17 -11.20
N VAL A 36 20.11 3.90 -9.95
CA VAL A 36 19.72 2.68 -9.23
C VAL A 36 18.21 2.61 -9.06
N GLN A 37 17.54 3.71 -8.67
CA GLN A 37 16.09 3.76 -8.54
C GLN A 37 15.38 3.44 -9.87
N PHE A 38 15.86 4.00 -10.99
CA PHE A 38 15.30 3.71 -12.31
C PHE A 38 15.55 2.26 -12.76
N ILE A 39 16.73 1.70 -12.47
CA ILE A 39 17.04 0.30 -12.77
C ILE A 39 16.08 -0.62 -12.00
N VAL A 40 15.91 -0.38 -10.70
CA VAL A 40 14.99 -1.16 -9.85
C VAL A 40 13.56 -1.05 -10.36
N ALA A 41 13.09 0.17 -10.67
CA ALA A 41 11.77 0.39 -11.23
C ALA A 41 11.57 -0.34 -12.57
N ALA A 42 12.57 -0.28 -13.46
CA ALA A 42 12.54 -0.97 -14.73
C ALA A 42 12.48 -2.49 -14.56
N ILE A 43 13.27 -3.06 -13.64
CA ILE A 43 13.23 -4.49 -13.30
C ILE A 43 11.84 -4.88 -12.83
N ILE A 44 11.29 -4.16 -11.85
CA ILE A 44 9.97 -4.46 -11.26
C ILE A 44 8.85 -4.38 -12.32
N ILE A 45 8.89 -3.40 -13.22
CA ILE A 45 7.83 -3.19 -14.23
C ILE A 45 7.98 -4.16 -15.42
N ARG A 46 9.20 -4.48 -15.86
CA ARG A 46 9.44 -5.25 -17.09
C ARG A 46 9.49 -6.75 -16.86
N VAL A 47 9.94 -7.21 -15.70
CA VAL A 47 10.14 -8.64 -15.44
C VAL A 47 8.82 -9.26 -14.95
N SER A 48 8.29 -10.21 -15.70
CA SER A 48 7.00 -10.88 -15.42
C SER A 48 6.97 -11.58 -14.06
N VAL A 49 8.11 -12.05 -13.56
CA VAL A 49 8.25 -12.67 -12.24
C VAL A 49 7.75 -11.72 -11.14
N PHE A 50 8.07 -10.42 -11.21
CA PHE A 50 7.58 -9.47 -10.22
C PHE A 50 6.08 -9.23 -10.36
N LYS A 51 5.55 -9.20 -11.59
CA LYS A 51 4.10 -9.10 -11.82
C LYS A 51 3.35 -10.27 -11.18
N GLU A 52 3.84 -11.50 -11.37
CA GLU A 52 3.27 -12.71 -10.76
C GLU A 52 3.42 -12.69 -9.23
N PHE A 53 4.58 -12.29 -8.73
CA PHE A 53 4.82 -12.12 -7.29
C PHE A 53 3.85 -11.13 -6.64
N PHE A 54 3.69 -9.92 -7.21
CA PHE A 54 2.72 -8.94 -6.73
C PHE A 54 1.28 -9.46 -6.84
N HIS A 55 0.95 -10.21 -7.89
CA HIS A 55 -0.36 -10.84 -8.02
C HIS A 55 -0.62 -11.89 -6.92
N LEU A 56 0.38 -12.71 -6.57
CA LEU A 56 0.30 -13.64 -5.44
C LEU A 56 0.12 -12.89 -4.12
N LEU A 57 0.89 -11.81 -3.90
CA LEU A 57 0.77 -10.99 -2.71
C LEU A 57 -0.62 -10.34 -2.59
N SER A 58 -1.19 -9.88 -3.71
CA SER A 58 -2.57 -9.37 -3.75
C SER A 58 -3.59 -10.46 -3.40
N LYS A 59 -3.42 -11.70 -3.88
CA LYS A 59 -4.30 -12.82 -3.49
C LYS A 59 -4.21 -13.13 -2.01
N VAL A 60 -3.00 -13.11 -1.44
CA VAL A 60 -2.81 -13.30 0.01
C VAL A 60 -3.52 -12.18 0.79
N ALA A 61 -3.36 -10.93 0.38
CA ALA A 61 -4.06 -9.80 1.00
C ALA A 61 -5.59 -9.96 0.94
N LEU A 62 -6.14 -10.35 -0.22
CA LEU A 62 -7.57 -10.62 -0.39
C LEU A 62 -8.04 -11.78 0.52
N SER A 63 -7.28 -12.87 0.61
CA SER A 63 -7.63 -13.97 1.50
C SER A 63 -7.65 -13.57 2.98
N LEU A 64 -6.77 -12.64 3.37
CA LEU A 64 -6.74 -12.10 4.73
C LEU A 64 -7.91 -11.14 4.99
N GLU A 65 -8.28 -10.34 3.98
CA GLU A 65 -9.48 -9.51 4.00
C GLU A 65 -10.74 -10.37 4.16
N GLU A 66 -10.91 -11.41 3.33
CA GLU A 66 -12.01 -12.36 3.40
C GLU A 66 -12.08 -13.07 4.76
N ALA A 67 -10.94 -13.55 5.28
CA ALA A 67 -10.88 -14.18 6.59
C ALA A 67 -11.26 -13.20 7.72
N THR A 68 -10.83 -11.95 7.61
CA THR A 68 -11.18 -10.91 8.59
C THR A 68 -12.66 -10.53 8.48
N GLN A 69 -13.20 -10.44 7.27
CA GLN A 69 -14.62 -10.19 7.05
C GLN A 69 -15.47 -11.33 7.60
N ALA A 70 -15.05 -12.58 7.45
CA ALA A 70 -15.72 -13.73 8.07
C ALA A 70 -15.74 -13.63 9.60
N GLY A 71 -14.61 -13.25 10.22
CA GLY A 71 -14.53 -13.04 11.67
C GLY A 71 -15.38 -11.88 12.17
N THR A 72 -15.37 -10.75 11.46
CA THR A 72 -16.18 -9.58 11.83
C THR A 72 -17.67 -9.81 11.57
N SER A 73 -18.03 -10.56 10.53
CA SER A 73 -19.41 -11.00 10.28
C SER A 73 -19.89 -11.98 11.35
N PHE A 74 -19.01 -12.83 11.88
CA PHE A 74 -19.34 -13.70 13.02
C PHE A 74 -19.60 -12.90 14.30
N VAL A 75 -18.77 -11.89 14.60
CA VAL A 75 -18.89 -11.09 15.84
C VAL A 75 -19.99 -10.03 15.75
N PHE A 76 -20.11 -9.35 14.62
CA PHE A 76 -20.97 -8.17 14.43
C PHE A 76 -22.13 -8.38 13.44
N GLY A 77 -22.28 -9.57 12.86
CA GLY A 77 -23.37 -9.88 11.93
C GLY A 77 -23.31 -9.05 10.64
N TYR A 78 -24.46 -8.53 10.21
CA TYR A 78 -24.57 -7.72 9.00
C TYR A 78 -23.72 -6.43 9.04
N LEU A 79 -23.43 -5.89 10.24
CA LEU A 79 -22.60 -4.70 10.40
C LEU A 79 -21.12 -4.96 10.04
N GLY A 80 -20.67 -6.21 10.21
CA GLY A 80 -19.33 -6.69 9.86
C GLY A 80 -19.19 -7.21 8.43
N GLY A 81 -20.17 -6.94 7.55
CA GLY A 81 -20.14 -7.40 6.16
C GLY A 81 -20.87 -8.73 5.93
N GLY A 82 -21.68 -9.17 6.88
CA GLY A 82 -22.58 -10.33 6.74
C GLY A 82 -23.85 -10.00 5.94
N ALA A 83 -24.72 -11.01 5.77
CA ALA A 83 -25.96 -10.85 4.99
C ALA A 83 -26.86 -9.74 5.53
N LEU A 84 -27.25 -8.81 4.65
CA LEU A 84 -28.11 -7.68 4.99
C LEU A 84 -29.55 -8.16 5.24
N PRO A 85 -30.18 -7.77 6.36
CA PRO A 85 -31.58 -8.09 6.62
C PRO A 85 -32.57 -7.15 5.89
N PHE A 86 -32.06 -6.20 5.10
CA PHE A 86 -32.84 -5.19 4.37
C PHE A 86 -32.22 -4.95 2.99
N ASP A 87 -33.03 -4.44 2.05
CA ASP A 87 -32.55 -4.07 0.73
C ASP A 87 -31.61 -2.86 0.77
N GLU A 88 -30.48 -2.98 0.11
CA GLU A 88 -29.50 -1.92 0.00
C GLU A 88 -30.02 -0.83 -0.95
N LYS A 89 -30.34 0.36 -0.38
CA LYS A 89 -30.89 1.48 -1.16
C LYS A 89 -29.87 2.15 -2.07
N THR A 90 -28.59 2.05 -1.72
CA THR A 90 -27.46 2.61 -2.47
C THR A 90 -26.24 1.71 -2.32
N PRO A 91 -25.56 1.32 -3.42
CA PRO A 91 -24.41 0.42 -3.36
C PRO A 91 -23.35 0.91 -2.37
N GLY A 92 -22.95 0.06 -1.42
CA GLY A 92 -21.92 0.35 -0.43
C GLY A 92 -22.40 1.11 0.81
N SER A 93 -23.69 1.44 0.92
CA SER A 93 -24.25 2.04 2.15
C SER A 93 -24.24 1.10 3.36
N SER A 94 -24.07 -0.19 3.10
CA SER A 94 -23.88 -1.23 4.11
C SER A 94 -22.45 -1.34 4.65
N PHE A 95 -21.47 -0.66 4.04
CA PHE A 95 -20.08 -0.73 4.47
C PHE A 95 -19.82 0.14 5.69
N ILE A 96 -19.47 -0.49 6.82
CA ILE A 96 -19.12 0.22 8.04
C ILE A 96 -17.61 0.13 8.24
N PHE A 97 -16.91 1.22 7.94
CA PHE A 97 -15.46 1.32 8.02
C PHE A 97 -14.92 0.83 9.38
N ALA A 98 -15.55 1.22 10.48
CA ALA A 98 -15.11 0.86 11.82
C ALA A 98 -15.16 -0.66 12.11
N LEU A 99 -16.06 -1.39 11.45
CA LEU A 99 -16.31 -2.81 11.72
C LEU A 99 -15.77 -3.74 10.63
N GLN A 100 -15.44 -3.21 9.45
CA GLN A 100 -14.91 -3.99 8.34
C GLN A 100 -13.44 -3.63 8.03
N ALA A 101 -13.06 -2.36 8.05
CA ALA A 101 -11.69 -1.95 7.72
C ALA A 101 -10.73 -1.97 8.92
N LEU A 102 -11.16 -1.46 10.09
CA LEU A 102 -10.29 -1.41 11.27
C LEU A 102 -9.85 -2.81 11.76
N PRO A 103 -10.71 -3.84 11.78
CA PRO A 103 -10.30 -5.18 12.22
C PRO A 103 -9.20 -5.80 11.35
N LEU A 104 -9.14 -5.48 10.05
CA LEU A 104 -8.07 -5.93 9.16
C LEU A 104 -6.71 -5.42 9.62
N VAL A 105 -6.63 -4.17 10.08
CA VAL A 105 -5.39 -3.60 10.64
C VAL A 105 -4.97 -4.36 11.90
N LEU A 106 -5.92 -4.76 12.76
CA LEU A 106 -5.63 -5.56 13.96
C LEU A 106 -5.10 -6.95 13.58
N VAL A 107 -5.74 -7.63 12.63
CA VAL A 107 -5.31 -8.96 12.15
C VAL A 107 -3.92 -8.90 11.52
N ILE A 108 -3.66 -7.90 10.66
CA ILE A 108 -2.32 -7.70 10.06
C ILE A 108 -1.28 -7.43 11.15
N SER A 109 -1.62 -6.64 12.17
CA SER A 109 -0.70 -6.34 13.27
C SER A 109 -0.38 -7.58 14.11
N ALA A 110 -1.39 -8.40 14.41
CA ALA A 110 -1.21 -9.66 15.12
C ALA A 110 -0.38 -10.67 14.30
N LEU A 111 -0.65 -10.79 13.00
CA LEU A 111 0.09 -11.68 12.09
C LEU A 111 1.54 -11.22 11.90
N SER A 112 1.77 -9.91 11.80
CA SER A 112 3.12 -9.33 11.79
C SER A 112 3.87 -9.70 13.08
N SER A 113 3.26 -9.46 14.25
CA SER A 113 3.85 -9.83 15.54
C SER A 113 4.17 -11.33 15.64
N LEU A 114 3.33 -12.19 15.06
CA LEU A 114 3.54 -13.64 15.03
C LEU A 114 4.70 -14.03 14.11
N LEU A 115 4.84 -13.39 12.94
CA LEU A 115 5.89 -13.71 11.97
C LEU A 115 7.27 -13.15 12.37
N PHE A 116 7.30 -12.12 13.22
CA PHE A 116 8.52 -11.54 13.77
C PHE A 116 9.05 -12.25 15.03
N TYR A 117 8.24 -13.11 15.66
CA TYR A 117 8.68 -13.96 16.78
C TYR A 117 9.49 -15.15 16.27
#